data_AF-A0A3A0ENQ4-F1
#
_entry.id   AF-A0A3A0ENQ4-F1
#
_cell.length_a   1.000
_cell.length_b   1.000
_cell.length_c   1.000
_cell.angle_alpha   90.00
_cell.angle_beta   90.00
_cell.angle_gamma   90.00
#
_symmetry.space_group_name_H-M   'P 1'
#
loop_
_entity.id
_entity.type
_entity.pdbx_description
1 polymer ?
#
loop_
_entity_poly.entity_id
_entity_poly.type
_entity_poly.pdbx_seq_one_letter_code
_entity_poly.pdbx_strand_id
1 'polypeptide(L)' 'MKYLVFTAVAVILYVMADWILNRIEVYYGARLKGRSLVFFTILLGLALAAFAVLEQFEF' A
#
# COMPACT_ATOMS: atom_id res chain seq x y z
N MET A 1 4.54 10.76 -19.90
CA MET A 1 3.25 10.32 -19.33
C MET A 1 3.36 9.03 -18.50
N LYS A 2 3.86 7.91 -19.04
CA LYS A 2 3.82 6.59 -18.38
C LYS A 2 4.46 6.55 -16.98
N TYR A 3 5.65 7.14 -16.81
CA TYR A 3 6.32 7.23 -15.51
C TYR A 3 5.55 8.07 -14.47
N LEU A 4 4.86 9.14 -14.89
CA LEU A 4 4.06 9.96 -13.97
C LEU A 4 2.90 9.16 -13.38
N VAL A 5 2.26 8.31 -14.19
CA VAL A 5 1.18 7.42 -13.74
C VAL A 5 1.73 6.38 -12.76
N PHE A 6 2.84 5.73 -13.07
CA PHE A 6 3.47 4.77 -12.15
C PHE A 6 3.90 5.42 -10.83
N THR A 7 4.48 6.62 -10.87
CA THR A 7 4.83 7.36 -9.66
C THR A 7 3.59 7.75 -8.87
N ALA A 8 2.52 8.20 -9.52
CA ALA A 8 1.26 8.54 -8.86
C ALA A 8 0.64 7.30 -8.18
N VAL A 9 0.62 6.16 -8.86
CA VAL A 9 0.13 4.88 -8.29
C VAL A 9 0.98 4.48 -7.08
N ALA A 10 2.30 4.60 -7.16
CA ALA A 10 3.19 4.30 -6.04
C ALA A 10 2.92 5.21 -4.82
N VAL A 11 2.70 6.50 -5.04
CA VAL A 11 2.33 7.45 -3.97
C VAL A 11 0.99 7.08 -3.34
N ILE A 12 -0.02 6.78 -4.16
CA ILE A 12 -1.35 6.36 -3.67
C ILE A 12 -1.23 5.09 -2.82
N LEU A 13 -0.51 4.07 -3.30
CA LEU A 13 -0.28 2.82 -2.59
C LEU A 13 0.42 3.06 -1.25
N TYR A 14 1.43 3.93 -1.22
CA TYR A 14 2.15 4.27 0.01
C TYR A 14 1.23 4.92 1.05
N VAL A 15 0.44 5.91 0.63
CA VAL A 15 -0.50 6.61 1.52
C VAL A 15 -1.59 5.66 2.02
N MET A 16 -2.12 4.80 1.15
CA MET A 16 -3.09 3.78 1.56
C MET A 16 -2.50 2.78 2.54
N ALA A 17 -1.26 2.32 2.33
CA ALA A 17 -0.60 1.41 3.24
C ALA A 17 -0.39 2.02 4.64
N ASP A 18 0.03 3.29 4.70
CA ASP A 18 0.22 3.99 5.98
C ASP A 18 -1.13 4.21 6.69
N TRP A 19 -2.17 4.55 5.94
CA TRP A 19 -3.52 4.72 6.49
C TRP A 19 -4.05 3.41 7.09
N ILE A 20 -3.93 2.29 6.37
CA ILE A 20 -4.35 0.97 6.86
C ILE A 20 -3.57 0.60 8.13
N LEU A 21 -2.25 0.79 8.12
CA LEU A 21 -1.40 0.49 9.26
C LEU A 21 -1.78 1.33 10.48
N ASN A 22 -1.94 2.65 10.31
CA ASN A 22 -2.38 3.52 11.38
C ASN A 22 -3.75 3.09 11.92
N ARG A 23 -4.65 2.64 11.05
CA ARG A 23 -5.96 2.15 11.48
C ARG A 23 -5.87 0.86 12.30
N ILE A 24 -4.97 -0.04 11.93
CA ILE A 24 -4.63 -1.24 12.71
C ILE A 24 -4.03 -0.85 14.07
N GLU A 25 -3.08 0.09 14.10
CA GLU A 25 -2.44 0.55 15.35
C GLU A 25 -3.46 1.23 16.29
N VAL A 26 -4.39 2.02 15.75
CA VAL A 26 -5.46 2.63 16.55
C VAL A 26 -6.42 1.58 17.09
N TYR A 27 -6.77 0.56 16.31
CA TYR A 27 -7.61 -0.54 16.77
C TYR A 27 -6.89 -1.40 17.84
N TYR A 28 -5.59 -1.64 17.65
CA TYR A 28 -4.76 -2.37 18.58
C TYR A 28 -4.48 -1.60 19.89
N GLY A 29 -4.65 -0.27 19.88
CA GLY A 29 -4.47 0.61 21.04
C GLY A 29 -3.01 0.87 21.42
N ALA A 30 -2.06 0.43 20.58
CA ALA A 30 -0.63 0.66 20.76
C ALA A 30 0.09 0.65 19.41
N ARG A 31 1.27 1.27 19.36
CA ARG A 31 2.15 1.16 18.19
C ARG A 31 2.73 -0.25 18.08
N LEU A 32 2.76 -0.80 16.87
CA LEU A 32 3.28 -2.13 16.63
C LEU A 32 4.81 -2.11 16.71
N LYS A 33 5.40 -3.04 17.47
CA LYS A 33 6.87 -3.19 17.55
C LYS A 33 7.49 -3.52 16.18
N GLY A 34 6.73 -4.20 15.32
CA GLY A 34 7.11 -4.56 13.95
C GLY A 34 6.48 -3.67 12.88
N ARG A 35 6.20 -2.38 13.17
CA ARG A 35 5.47 -1.46 12.27
C ARG A 35 6.02 -1.48 10.83
N SER A 36 7.34 -1.46 10.64
CA SER A 36 7.95 -1.48 9.31
C SER A 36 7.68 -2.77 8.54
N LEU A 37 7.68 -3.92 9.23
CA LEU A 37 7.40 -5.21 8.60
C LEU A 37 5.93 -5.28 8.18
N VAL A 38 5.02 -4.84 9.06
CA VAL A 38 3.59 -4.80 8.76
C VAL A 38 3.28 -3.80 7.64
N PHE A 39 3.91 -2.63 7.67
CA PHE A 39 3.83 -1.65 6.58
C PHE A 39 4.24 -2.27 5.25
N PHE A 40 5.39 -2.95 5.23
CA PHE A 40 5.90 -3.59 4.03
C PHE A 40 4.94 -4.68 3.52
N THR A 41 4.41 -5.52 4.41
CA THR A 41 3.44 -6.55 4.04
C THR A 41 2.16 -5.95 3.44
N ILE A 42 1.63 -4.88 4.03
CA ILE A 42 0.45 -4.17 3.51
C ILE A 42 0.76 -3.57 2.15
N LEU A 43 1.87 -2.83 2.03
CA LEU A 43 2.28 -2.17 0.79
C LEU A 43 2.51 -3.18 -0.34
N LEU A 44 3.17 -4.31 -0.05
CA LEU A 44 3.41 -5.38 -1.01
C LEU A 44 2.09 -6.03 -1.45
N GLY A 45 1.19 -6.33 -0.52
CA GLY A 45 -0.14 -6.87 -0.84
C GLY A 45 -0.95 -5.92 -1.73
N LEU A 46 -0.97 -4.63 -1.39
CA LEU A 46 -1.64 -3.60 -2.19
C LEU A 46 -0.99 -3.43 -3.57
N ALA A 47 0.34 -3.48 -3.65
CA ALA A 47 1.06 -3.38 -4.92
C ALA A 47 0.71 -4.57 -5.84
N LEU A 48 0.79 -5.80 -5.33
CA LEU A 48 0.40 -7.00 -6.09
C LEU A 48 -1.06 -6.93 -6.54
N ALA A 49 -1.98 -6.49 -5.67
CA ALA A 49 -3.37 -6.30 -6.03
C ALA A 49 -3.54 -5.22 -7.13
N ALA A 50 -2.84 -4.09 -7.02
CA ALA A 50 -2.88 -3.03 -8.01
C ALA A 50 -2.34 -3.51 -9.36
N PHE A 51 -1.23 -4.23 -9.39
CA PHE A 51 -0.68 -4.79 -10.63
C PHE A 51 -1.59 -5.86 -11.23
N ALA A 52 -2.17 -6.74 -10.42
CA ALA A 52 -3.13 -7.74 -10.91
C ALA A 52 -4.39 -7.10 -11.51
N VAL A 53 -4.88 -6.02 -10.89
CA VAL A 53 -5.98 -5.22 -11.43
C VAL A 53 -5.56 -4.55 -12.74
N LEU A 54 -4.39 -3.91 -12.79
CA LEU A 54 -3.89 -3.26 -14.00
C LEU A 54 -3.68 -4.26 -15.16
N GLU A 55 -3.27 -5.49 -14.87
CA GLU A 55 -3.12 -6.57 -15.85
C GLU A 55 -4.48 -7.00 -16.43
N GLN A 56 -5.53 -7.08 -15.60
CA GLN A 56 -6.90 -7.36 -16.09
C GLN A 56 -7.48 -6.23 -16.96
N PHE A 57 -7.01 -5.00 -16.79
CA PHE A 57 -7.47 -3.83 -17.53
C PHE A 57 -6.74 -3.60 -18.86
N GLU A 58 -5.90 -4.54 -19.33
CA GLU A 58 -5.17 -4.54 -20.62
C GLU A 58 -4.84 -3.14 -21.17
N PHE A 59 -3.72 -2.57 -20.72
CA PHE A 59 -2.98 -1.53 -21.43
C PHE A 59 -1.76 -2.12 -22.15
#